data_AF-A0A117IG25-F1
#
_entry.id   AF-A0A117IG25-F1
#
_cell.length_a   1.000
_cell.length_b   1.000
_cell.length_c   1.000
_cell.angle_alpha   90.00
_cell.angle_beta   90.00
_cell.angle_gamma   90.00
#
_symmetry.space_group_name_H-M   'P 1'
#
loop_
_entity.id
_entity.type
_entity.pdbx_description
1 polymer ?
#
loop_
_entity_poly.entity_id
_entity_poly.type
_entity_poly.pdbx_seq_one_letter_code
_entity_poly.pdbx_strand_id
1 'polypeptide(L)'
;MSSLVTIIAPAVVAVLTAAGAVIGLQFRDVDAYDRRRGIWQWLLVLLAAAATMGALGSASGVGDGNLREAIIMAVVGVAAVVVAHVMWRRRVPDAEPRNIAIATASAACAVLVIVGMTALTYTGNKGCRQAQLLVDYTNASLGALTPPPAGKPGPSVGDYENWSKLIREAADQVTDAEIGPHAHRMGELAGQITDAVRNKESASHALLGAQYSDEFKAIVTKCPRQ
;
A
#
# COMPACT_ATOMS: atom_id res chain seq x y z
N MET A 1 -2.05 5.80 -8.93
CA MET A 1 -1.57 4.40 -8.83
C MET A 1 -2.68 3.36 -8.62
N SER A 2 -3.94 3.76 -8.35
CA SER A 2 -5.01 2.86 -7.85
C SER A 2 -5.74 1.94 -8.83
N SER A 3 -5.41 1.89 -10.12
CA SER A 3 -6.02 0.91 -11.06
C SER A 3 -5.01 -0.12 -11.55
N LEU A 4 -3.76 0.31 -11.77
CA LEU A 4 -2.66 -0.55 -12.21
C LEU A 4 -2.29 -1.60 -11.17
N VAL A 5 -2.22 -1.21 -9.90
CA VAL A 5 -1.73 -2.08 -8.82
C VAL A 5 -2.83 -3.02 -8.32
N THR A 6 -4.02 -2.51 -8.04
CA THR A 6 -5.11 -3.28 -7.39
C THR A 6 -5.92 -4.15 -8.36
N ILE A 7 -5.98 -3.80 -9.65
CA ILE A 7 -6.83 -4.52 -10.62
C ILE A 7 -5.99 -5.18 -11.72
N ILE A 8 -5.06 -4.42 -12.33
CA ILE A 8 -4.31 -4.92 -13.49
C ILE A 8 -3.30 -6.00 -13.10
N ALA A 9 -2.52 -5.80 -12.03
CA ALA A 9 -1.51 -6.79 -11.63
C ALA A 9 -2.10 -8.17 -11.26
N PRO A 10 -3.15 -8.30 -10.41
CA PRO A 10 -3.79 -9.59 -10.16
C PRO A 10 -4.36 -10.25 -11.42
N ALA A 11 -4.94 -9.46 -12.34
CA ALA A 11 -5.47 -9.97 -13.60
C ALA A 11 -4.36 -10.50 -14.52
N VAL A 12 -3.24 -9.79 -14.63
CA VAL A 12 -2.06 -10.22 -15.39
C VAL A 12 -1.47 -11.50 -14.79
N VAL A 13 -1.36 -11.58 -13.46
CA VAL A 13 -0.92 -12.81 -12.77
C VAL A 13 -1.87 -13.97 -13.08
N ALA A 14 -3.18 -13.76 -13.05
CA ALA A 14 -4.16 -14.79 -13.40
C ALA A 14 -3.97 -15.31 -14.83
N VAL A 15 -3.83 -14.40 -15.81
CA VAL A 15 -3.64 -14.76 -17.22
C VAL A 15 -2.33 -15.51 -17.43
N LEU A 16 -1.23 -15.02 -16.87
CA LEU A 16 0.09 -15.65 -16.99
C LEU A 16 0.13 -17.02 -16.30
N THR A 17 -0.49 -17.15 -15.13
CA THR A 17 -0.58 -18.42 -14.40
C THR A 17 -1.46 -19.42 -15.17
N ALA A 18 -2.59 -18.98 -15.75
CA ALA A 18 -3.42 -19.82 -16.59
C ALA A 18 -2.66 -20.32 -17.83
N ALA A 19 -1.91 -19.43 -18.50
CA ALA A 19 -1.04 -19.82 -19.61
C ALA A 19 0.03 -20.84 -19.16
N GLY A 20 0.63 -20.65 -17.98
CA GLY A 20 1.65 -21.57 -17.45
C GLY A 20 1.12 -22.92 -16.95
N ALA A 21 -0.19 -23.02 -16.71
CA ALA A 21 -0.82 -24.17 -16.07
C ALA A 21 -1.80 -24.96 -16.95
N VAL A 22 -2.28 -24.39 -18.06
CA VAL A 22 -3.41 -24.96 -18.82
C VAL A 22 -3.11 -25.18 -20.32
N ILE A 23 -2.03 -24.62 -20.86
CA ILE A 23 -1.70 -24.78 -22.30
C ILE A 23 -1.62 -26.27 -22.68
N GLY A 24 -2.32 -26.66 -23.74
CA GLY A 24 -2.30 -28.02 -24.27
C GLY A 24 -3.17 -29.03 -23.52
N LEU A 25 -3.92 -28.64 -22.47
CA LEU A 25 -4.88 -29.51 -21.81
C LEU A 25 -6.22 -29.51 -22.58
N GLN A 26 -6.71 -30.70 -22.93
CA GLN A 26 -8.05 -30.88 -23.49
C GLN A 26 -9.02 -31.36 -22.40
N PHE A 27 -10.03 -30.55 -22.07
CA PHE A 27 -11.02 -30.87 -21.02
C PHE A 27 -12.29 -31.55 -21.55
N ARG A 28 -12.37 -31.79 -22.86
CA ARG A 28 -13.61 -32.17 -23.54
C ARG A 28 -14.03 -33.61 -23.24
N ASP A 29 -13.08 -34.54 -23.08
CA ASP A 29 -13.33 -35.99 -22.96
C ASP A 29 -12.50 -36.67 -21.85
N VAL A 30 -12.41 -36.07 -20.67
CA VAL A 30 -11.61 -36.58 -19.53
C VAL A 30 -12.48 -37.20 -18.43
N ASP A 31 -11.98 -38.30 -17.87
CA ASP A 31 -12.58 -39.00 -16.71
C ASP A 31 -12.76 -38.07 -15.50
N ALA A 32 -13.67 -38.45 -14.59
CA ALA A 32 -14.00 -37.68 -13.39
C ALA A 32 -12.75 -37.32 -12.53
N TYR A 33 -11.74 -38.19 -12.54
CA TYR A 33 -10.47 -37.98 -11.85
C TYR A 33 -9.66 -36.81 -12.44
N ASP A 34 -9.56 -36.73 -13.77
CA ASP A 34 -8.82 -35.67 -14.44
C ASP A 34 -9.57 -34.33 -14.43
N ARG A 35 -10.92 -34.37 -14.44
CA ARG A 35 -11.75 -33.18 -14.23
C ARG A 35 -11.52 -32.56 -12.85
N ARG A 36 -11.45 -33.37 -11.78
CA ARG A 36 -11.13 -32.89 -10.41
C ARG A 36 -9.75 -32.25 -10.35
N ARG A 37 -8.79 -32.83 -11.06
CA ARG A 37 -7.42 -32.34 -11.20
C ARG A 37 -7.32 -31.01 -11.98
N GLY A 38 -8.15 -30.82 -13.00
CA GLY A 38 -8.30 -29.56 -13.73
C GLY A 38 -8.89 -28.44 -12.85
N ILE A 39 -9.90 -28.76 -12.03
CA ILE A 39 -10.46 -27.83 -11.05
C ILE A 39 -9.39 -27.31 -10.09
N TRP A 40 -8.51 -28.20 -9.58
CA TRP A 40 -7.39 -27.78 -8.73
C TRP A 40 -6.42 -26.81 -9.39
N GLN A 41 -6.15 -26.96 -10.70
CA GLN A 41 -5.30 -26.01 -11.42
C GLN A 41 -5.94 -24.62 -11.49
N TRP A 42 -7.23 -24.54 -11.82
CA TRP A 42 -7.95 -23.27 -11.85
C TRP A 42 -8.07 -22.63 -10.45
N LEU A 43 -8.25 -23.43 -9.40
CA LEU A 43 -8.18 -22.95 -8.02
C LEU A 43 -6.82 -22.34 -7.68
N LEU A 44 -5.71 -22.92 -8.16
CA LEU A 44 -4.38 -22.34 -7.98
C LEU A 44 -4.19 -21.03 -8.76
N VAL A 45 -4.76 -20.90 -9.97
CA VAL A 45 -4.79 -19.62 -10.70
C VAL A 45 -5.52 -18.55 -9.90
N LEU A 46 -6.71 -18.88 -9.38
CA LEU A 46 -7.50 -17.96 -8.55
C LEU A 46 -6.77 -17.60 -7.25
N LEU A 47 -6.13 -18.58 -6.61
CA LEU A 47 -5.33 -18.37 -5.41
C LEU A 47 -4.15 -17.44 -5.69
N ALA A 48 -3.44 -17.61 -6.81
CA ALA A 48 -2.34 -16.73 -7.20
C ALA A 48 -2.83 -15.27 -7.37
N ALA A 49 -3.97 -15.07 -8.04
CA ALA A 49 -4.56 -13.75 -8.22
C ALA A 49 -5.01 -13.12 -6.88
N ALA A 50 -5.73 -13.87 -6.05
CA ALA A 50 -6.19 -13.40 -4.74
C ALA A 50 -5.03 -13.10 -3.78
N ALA A 51 -4.01 -13.95 -3.77
CA ALA A 51 -2.80 -13.75 -2.98
C ALA A 51 -2.01 -12.52 -3.44
N THR A 52 -1.94 -12.29 -4.76
CA THR A 52 -1.35 -11.06 -5.33
C THR A 52 -2.11 -9.83 -4.87
N MET A 53 -3.45 -9.86 -4.92
CA MET A 53 -4.28 -8.75 -4.45
C MET A 53 -4.05 -8.47 -2.96
N GLY A 54 -4.00 -9.52 -2.13
CA GLY A 54 -3.69 -9.39 -0.71
C GLY A 54 -2.27 -8.84 -0.46
N ALA A 55 -1.27 -9.33 -1.19
CA ALA A 55 0.11 -8.86 -1.06
C ALA A 55 0.24 -7.37 -1.42
N LEU A 56 -0.45 -6.91 -2.46
CA LEU A 56 -0.45 -5.52 -2.89
C LEU A 56 -1.22 -4.62 -1.91
N GLY A 57 -2.35 -5.08 -1.39
CA GLY A 57 -3.09 -4.37 -0.34
C GLY A 57 -2.29 -4.22 0.96
N SER A 58 -1.64 -5.28 1.42
CA SER A 58 -0.76 -5.22 2.60
C SER A 58 0.48 -4.36 2.36
N ALA A 59 1.02 -4.34 1.13
CA ALA A 59 2.16 -3.49 0.77
C ALA A 59 1.77 -2.01 0.65
N SER A 60 0.51 -1.72 0.30
CA SER A 60 0.00 -0.35 0.17
C SER A 60 -0.49 0.24 1.50
N GLY A 61 -0.86 -0.60 2.47
CA GLY A 61 -1.47 -0.20 3.75
C GLY A 61 -0.62 0.78 4.57
N VAL A 62 -1.31 1.80 5.09
CA VAL A 62 -0.80 2.79 6.04
C VAL A 62 -1.61 2.63 7.33
N GLY A 63 -1.01 2.01 8.36
CA GLY A 63 -1.69 1.66 9.63
C GLY A 63 -1.52 0.19 10.02
N ASP A 64 -1.97 -0.73 9.15
CA ASP A 64 -1.91 -2.20 9.38
C ASP A 64 -1.08 -2.96 8.32
N GLY A 65 -0.42 -2.25 7.40
CA GLY A 65 0.44 -2.83 6.36
C GLY A 65 1.70 -3.47 6.92
N ASN A 66 1.59 -4.70 7.42
CA ASN A 66 2.72 -5.42 7.98
C ASN A 66 3.55 -6.00 6.83
N LEU A 67 4.83 -5.62 6.73
CA LEU A 67 5.77 -6.19 5.74
C LEU A 67 5.71 -7.72 5.73
N ARG A 68 5.49 -8.32 6.90
CA ARG A 68 5.29 -9.77 7.06
C ARG A 68 4.08 -10.29 6.30
N GLU A 69 2.93 -9.64 6.37
CA GLU A 69 1.73 -10.07 5.65
C GLU A 69 1.89 -9.94 4.14
N ALA A 70 2.47 -8.81 3.68
CA ALA A 70 2.77 -8.62 2.27
C ALA A 70 3.71 -9.73 1.74
N ILE A 71 4.76 -10.07 2.51
CA ILE A 71 5.68 -11.17 2.18
C ILE A 71 4.96 -12.52 2.17
N ILE A 72 4.17 -12.83 3.21
CA ILE A 72 3.45 -14.11 3.31
C ILE A 72 2.53 -14.28 2.11
N MET A 73 1.75 -13.26 1.77
CA MET A 73 0.82 -13.31 0.65
C MET A 73 1.54 -13.40 -0.70
N ALA A 74 2.65 -12.68 -0.87
CA ALA A 74 3.49 -12.81 -2.07
C ALA A 74 4.06 -14.24 -2.22
N VAL A 75 4.56 -14.83 -1.13
CA VAL A 75 5.07 -16.21 -1.10
C VAL A 75 3.97 -17.21 -1.44
N VAL A 76 2.76 -17.04 -0.89
CA VAL A 76 1.59 -17.87 -1.22
C VAL A 76 1.25 -17.76 -2.72
N GLY A 77 1.24 -16.56 -3.28
CA GLY A 77 1.00 -16.34 -4.70
C GLY A 77 2.04 -17.03 -5.59
N VAL A 78 3.32 -16.88 -5.26
CA VAL A 78 4.43 -17.54 -5.97
C VAL A 78 4.33 -19.06 -5.84
N ALA A 79 4.05 -19.59 -4.66
CA ALA A 79 3.87 -21.02 -4.43
C ALA A 79 2.71 -21.57 -5.27
N ALA A 80 1.58 -20.85 -5.35
CA ALA A 80 0.45 -21.25 -6.18
C ALA A 80 0.83 -21.34 -7.67
N VAL A 81 1.60 -20.38 -8.20
CA VAL A 81 2.09 -20.40 -9.58
C VAL A 81 3.03 -21.59 -9.83
N VAL A 82 4.00 -21.79 -8.94
CA VAL A 82 4.99 -22.88 -9.06
C VAL A 82 4.31 -24.24 -9.00
N VAL A 83 3.41 -24.46 -8.04
CA VAL A 83 2.67 -25.72 -7.91
C VAL A 83 1.78 -25.95 -9.13
N ALA A 84 1.09 -24.92 -9.63
CA ALA A 84 0.25 -25.03 -10.83
C ALA A 84 1.08 -25.45 -12.06
N HIS A 85 2.27 -24.85 -12.25
CA HIS A 85 3.17 -25.19 -13.34
C HIS A 85 3.78 -26.59 -13.20
N VAL A 86 4.19 -26.99 -11.99
CA VAL A 86 4.69 -28.35 -11.72
C VAL A 86 3.61 -29.40 -11.98
N MET A 87 2.36 -29.13 -11.58
CA MET A 87 1.22 -30.00 -11.87
C MET A 87 0.94 -30.10 -13.37
N TRP A 88 1.09 -29.00 -14.11
CA TRP A 88 1.00 -29.00 -15.57
C TRP A 88 2.09 -29.84 -16.23
N ARG A 89 3.35 -29.64 -15.84
CA ARG A 89 4.50 -30.43 -16.33
C ARG A 89 4.32 -31.93 -16.13
N ARG A 90 3.69 -32.33 -15.02
CA ARG A 90 3.38 -33.75 -14.75
C ARG A 90 2.23 -34.31 -15.60
N ARG A 91 1.35 -33.47 -16.13
CA ARG A 91 0.21 -33.89 -16.98
C ARG A 91 0.54 -33.93 -18.45
N VAL A 92 1.46 -33.09 -18.90
CA VAL A 92 1.86 -33.01 -20.30
C VAL A 92 3.37 -33.27 -20.41
N PRO A 93 3.84 -34.51 -20.12
CA PRO A 93 5.26 -34.84 -20.16
C PRO A 93 5.82 -34.69 -21.59
N ASP A 94 5.04 -35.04 -22.60
CA ASP A 94 5.40 -34.98 -24.03
C ASP A 94 4.93 -33.69 -24.72
N ALA A 95 4.84 -32.59 -23.96
CA ALA A 95 4.50 -31.29 -24.53
C ALA A 95 5.52 -30.89 -25.61
N GLU A 96 5.04 -30.32 -26.71
CA GLU A 96 5.90 -29.77 -27.76
C GLU A 96 6.89 -28.73 -27.16
N PRO A 97 8.17 -28.69 -27.58
CA PRO A 97 9.19 -27.82 -27.00
C PRO A 97 8.77 -26.34 -26.94
N ARG A 98 8.02 -25.90 -27.96
CA ARG A 98 7.45 -24.55 -28.01
C ARG A 98 6.45 -24.28 -26.88
N ASN A 99 5.56 -25.23 -26.59
CA ASN A 99 4.57 -25.11 -25.51
C ASN A 99 5.23 -25.12 -24.14
N ILE A 100 6.29 -25.92 -23.97
CA ILE A 100 7.13 -25.90 -22.76
C ILE A 100 7.74 -24.53 -22.54
N ALA A 101 8.36 -23.94 -23.59
CA ALA A 101 8.99 -22.63 -23.48
C ALA A 101 7.98 -21.55 -23.10
N ILE A 102 6.81 -21.52 -23.75
CA ILE A 102 5.75 -20.53 -23.46
C ILE A 102 5.22 -20.70 -22.03
N ALA A 103 4.89 -21.91 -21.61
CA ALA A 103 4.32 -22.16 -20.28
C ALA A 103 5.32 -21.89 -19.14
N THR A 104 6.60 -22.18 -19.37
CA THR A 104 7.66 -21.88 -18.40
C THR A 104 7.92 -20.38 -18.31
N ALA A 105 7.99 -19.70 -19.46
CA ALA A 105 8.16 -18.25 -19.51
C ALA A 105 6.98 -17.51 -18.86
N SER A 106 5.74 -17.95 -19.11
CA SER A 106 4.56 -17.33 -18.50
C SER A 106 4.53 -17.52 -16.98
N ALA A 107 4.86 -18.71 -16.48
CA ALA A 107 4.97 -18.96 -15.03
C ALA A 107 6.07 -18.10 -14.39
N ALA A 108 7.24 -18.01 -15.03
CA ALA A 108 8.34 -17.16 -14.57
C ALA A 108 7.93 -15.67 -14.55
N CYS A 109 7.27 -15.19 -15.62
CA CYS A 109 6.75 -13.82 -15.67
C CYS A 109 5.70 -13.56 -14.59
N ALA A 110 4.80 -14.50 -14.30
CA ALA A 110 3.82 -14.35 -13.23
C ALA A 110 4.51 -14.14 -11.87
N VAL A 111 5.54 -14.93 -11.56
CA VAL A 111 6.34 -14.77 -10.34
C VAL A 111 7.03 -13.40 -10.30
N LEU A 112 7.63 -12.97 -11.41
CA LEU A 112 8.27 -11.65 -11.50
C LEU A 112 7.27 -10.51 -11.30
N VAL A 113 6.05 -10.62 -11.83
CA VAL A 113 5.00 -9.61 -11.63
C VAL A 113 4.60 -9.55 -10.16
N ILE A 114 4.41 -10.69 -9.48
CA ILE A 114 4.08 -10.72 -8.04
C ILE A 114 5.19 -10.01 -7.24
N VAL A 115 6.43 -10.48 -7.37
CA VAL A 115 7.57 -9.95 -6.59
C VAL A 115 7.82 -8.47 -6.92
N GLY A 116 7.86 -8.13 -8.21
CA GLY A 116 8.13 -6.77 -8.68
C GLY A 116 7.05 -5.78 -8.24
N MET A 117 5.77 -6.12 -8.39
CA MET A 117 4.68 -5.23 -8.01
C MET A 117 4.57 -5.08 -6.50
N THR A 118 4.76 -6.14 -5.71
CA THR A 118 4.77 -6.05 -4.25
C THR A 118 5.92 -5.19 -3.76
N ALA A 119 7.13 -5.37 -4.31
CA ALA A 119 8.29 -4.55 -3.98
C ALA A 119 8.08 -3.07 -4.35
N LEU A 120 7.62 -2.79 -5.58
CA LEU A 120 7.36 -1.43 -6.05
C LEU A 120 6.29 -0.73 -5.23
N THR A 121 5.21 -1.43 -4.90
CA THR A 121 4.12 -0.88 -4.06
C THR A 121 4.62 -0.58 -2.66
N TYR A 122 5.42 -1.50 -2.09
CA TYR A 122 6.03 -1.28 -0.79
C TYR A 122 6.97 -0.07 -0.80
N THR A 123 7.88 0.05 -1.76
CA THR A 123 8.81 1.20 -1.82
C THR A 123 8.10 2.51 -2.17
N GLY A 124 7.09 2.47 -3.03
CA GLY A 124 6.34 3.65 -3.49
C GLY A 124 5.50 4.30 -2.38
N ASN A 125 4.99 3.52 -1.42
CA ASN A 125 4.19 4.05 -0.30
C ASN A 125 5.03 4.40 0.94
N LYS A 126 6.37 4.41 0.85
CA LYS A 126 7.24 4.73 1.98
C LYS A 126 6.92 6.09 2.60
N GLY A 127 6.75 7.13 1.79
CA GLY A 127 6.44 8.47 2.29
C GLY A 127 5.10 8.55 3.02
N CYS A 128 4.06 7.87 2.52
CA CYS A 128 2.77 7.80 3.20
C CYS A 128 2.84 7.03 4.52
N ARG A 129 3.64 5.95 4.58
CA ARG A 129 3.89 5.22 5.83
C ARG A 129 4.66 6.06 6.85
N GLN A 130 5.62 6.85 6.43
CA GLN A 130 6.35 7.77 7.31
C GLN A 130 5.44 8.90 7.83
N ALA A 131 4.58 9.45 6.96
CA ALA A 131 3.67 10.53 7.32
C ALA A 131 2.48 10.10 8.19
N GLN A 132 2.26 8.80 8.41
CA GLN A 132 1.08 8.31 9.12
C GLN A 132 0.98 8.86 10.55
N LEU A 133 2.09 8.85 11.31
CA LEU A 133 2.11 9.39 12.67
C LEU A 133 1.75 10.88 12.69
N LEU A 134 2.29 11.64 11.72
CA LEU A 134 1.98 13.06 11.57
C LEU A 134 0.49 13.28 11.25
N VAL A 135 -0.09 12.44 10.40
CA VAL A 135 -1.52 12.47 10.06
C VAL A 135 -2.39 12.14 11.28
N ASP A 136 -2.02 11.12 12.05
CA ASP A 136 -2.78 10.71 13.23
C ASP A 136 -2.72 11.77 14.34
N TYR A 137 -1.55 12.34 14.61
CA TYR A 137 -1.42 13.47 15.55
C TYR A 137 -2.22 14.69 15.10
N THR A 138 -2.13 15.04 13.81
CA THR A 138 -2.88 16.18 13.26
C THR A 138 -4.39 16.00 13.39
N ASN A 139 -4.91 14.80 13.10
CA ASN A 139 -6.34 14.51 13.24
C ASN A 139 -6.79 14.59 14.70
N ALA A 140 -5.97 14.10 15.64
CA ALA A 140 -6.26 14.20 17.06
C ALA A 140 -6.22 15.65 17.57
N SER A 141 -5.47 16.54 16.89
CA SER A 141 -5.24 17.92 17.32
C SER A 141 -5.92 18.98 16.44
N LEU A 142 -6.95 18.63 15.64
CA LEU A 142 -7.62 19.60 14.77
C LEU A 142 -8.15 20.84 15.52
N GLY A 143 -8.58 20.65 16.78
CA GLY A 143 -9.03 21.74 17.64
C GLY A 143 -7.92 22.73 18.07
N ALA A 144 -6.64 22.37 17.93
CA ALA A 144 -5.52 23.26 18.24
C ALA A 144 -5.25 24.28 17.11
N LEU A 145 -5.74 24.03 15.90
CA LEU A 145 -5.47 24.85 14.71
C LEU A 145 -6.28 26.15 14.70
N THR A 146 -7.36 26.24 15.46
CA THR A 146 -8.18 27.44 15.56
C THR A 146 -8.08 28.04 16.97
N PRO A 147 -8.11 29.38 17.10
CA PRO A 147 -8.11 30.02 18.40
C PRO A 147 -9.41 29.68 19.16
N PRO A 148 -9.35 29.53 20.49
CA PRO A 148 -10.54 29.30 21.29
C PRO A 148 -11.51 30.50 21.19
N PRO A 149 -12.84 30.27 21.31
CA PRO A 149 -13.82 31.35 21.33
C PRO A 149 -13.50 32.36 22.44
N ALA A 150 -13.77 33.64 22.17
CA ALA A 150 -13.55 34.70 23.15
C ALA A 150 -14.22 34.38 24.49
N GLY A 151 -13.47 34.49 25.59
CA GLY A 151 -13.95 34.23 26.95
C GLY A 151 -14.06 32.76 27.35
N LYS A 152 -13.70 31.80 26.48
CA LYS A 152 -13.59 30.39 26.86
C LYS A 152 -12.12 30.01 27.11
N PRO A 153 -11.81 29.29 28.20
CA PRO A 153 -10.47 28.76 28.40
C PRO A 153 -10.17 27.72 27.31
N GLY A 154 -9.11 27.96 26.54
CA GLY A 154 -8.55 27.02 25.57
C GLY A 154 -7.43 26.17 26.17
N PRO A 155 -6.74 25.36 25.35
CA PRO A 155 -5.56 24.63 25.77
C PRO A 155 -4.49 25.59 26.34
N SER A 156 -3.73 25.11 27.31
CA SER A 156 -2.64 25.88 27.90
C SER A 156 -1.46 26.02 26.92
N VAL A 157 -0.57 27.00 27.16
CA VAL A 157 0.67 27.14 26.36
C VAL A 157 1.50 25.84 26.40
N GLY A 158 1.54 25.15 27.54
CA GLY A 158 2.23 23.87 27.68
C GLY A 158 1.62 22.76 26.81
N ASP A 159 0.31 22.79 26.57
CA ASP A 159 -0.35 21.84 25.66
C ASP A 159 0.09 22.08 24.20
N TYR A 160 0.22 23.36 23.80
CA TYR A 160 0.74 23.74 22.49
C TYR A 160 2.23 23.41 22.31
N GLU A 161 3.05 23.59 23.36
CA GLU A 161 4.47 23.19 23.33
C GLU A 161 4.64 21.68 23.16
N ASN A 162 3.85 20.89 23.90
CA ASN A 162 3.87 19.43 23.75
C ASN A 162 3.37 19.01 22.36
N TRP A 163 2.28 19.60 21.88
CA TRP A 163 1.75 19.33 20.55
C TRP A 163 2.75 19.67 19.44
N SER A 164 3.33 20.87 19.44
CA SER A 164 4.29 21.28 18.41
C SER A 164 5.55 20.44 18.42
N LYS A 165 6.00 19.99 19.59
CA LYS A 165 7.07 19.00 19.72
C LYS A 165 6.70 17.67 19.04
N LEU A 166 5.53 17.10 19.34
CA LEU A 166 5.07 15.84 18.72
C LEU A 166 4.95 15.96 17.20
N ILE A 167 4.39 17.07 16.71
CA ILE A 167 4.28 17.32 15.26
C ILE A 167 5.65 17.44 14.61
N ARG A 168 6.60 18.18 15.22
CA ARG A 168 7.96 18.32 14.69
C ARG A 168 8.70 16.98 14.68
N GLU A 169 8.65 16.22 15.77
CA GLU A 169 9.27 14.89 15.86
C GLU A 169 8.67 13.91 14.82
N ALA A 170 7.36 13.98 14.56
CA ALA A 170 6.73 13.18 13.51
C ALA A 170 7.09 13.68 12.10
N ALA A 171 7.18 14.99 11.90
CA ALA A 171 7.57 15.60 10.63
C ALA A 171 9.02 15.25 10.24
N ASP A 172 9.95 15.23 11.21
CA ASP A 172 11.36 14.90 11.00
C ASP A 172 11.56 13.43 10.56
N GLN A 173 10.61 12.55 10.87
CA GLN A 173 10.62 11.15 10.42
C GLN A 173 10.21 11.00 8.95
N VAL A 174 9.64 12.03 8.33
CA VAL A 174 9.21 12.02 6.94
C VAL A 174 10.37 12.46 6.04
N THR A 175 11.10 11.48 5.53
CA THR A 175 12.28 11.71 4.67
C THR A 175 11.98 11.68 3.17
N ASP A 176 10.72 11.40 2.81
CA ASP A 176 10.29 11.30 1.43
C ASP A 176 10.45 12.64 0.70
N ALA A 177 10.97 12.62 -0.53
CA ALA A 177 11.30 13.85 -1.24
C ALA A 177 10.08 14.70 -1.62
N GLU A 178 8.91 14.07 -1.77
CA GLU A 178 7.71 14.78 -2.20
C GLU A 178 6.78 15.13 -1.03
N ILE A 179 6.75 14.32 0.04
CA ILE A 179 5.92 14.57 1.24
C ILE A 179 6.71 15.29 2.33
N GLY A 180 8.01 15.04 2.44
CA GLY A 180 8.90 15.61 3.46
C GLY A 180 8.86 17.13 3.55
N PRO A 181 8.90 17.90 2.44
CA PRO A 181 8.79 19.35 2.50
C PRO A 181 7.49 19.84 3.15
N HIS A 182 6.35 19.22 2.82
CA HIS A 182 5.06 19.54 3.43
C HIS A 182 5.03 19.17 4.92
N ALA A 183 5.57 17.99 5.27
CA ALA A 183 5.65 17.53 6.65
C ALA A 183 6.52 18.46 7.52
N HIS A 184 7.72 18.81 7.05
CA HIS A 184 8.60 19.75 7.74
C HIS A 184 7.95 21.12 7.88
N ARG A 185 7.24 21.60 6.86
CA ARG A 185 6.49 22.86 6.92
C ARG A 185 5.39 22.83 7.99
N MET A 186 4.69 21.71 8.16
CA MET A 186 3.75 21.53 9.27
C MET A 186 4.45 21.61 10.64
N GLY A 187 5.63 21.01 10.78
CA GLY A 187 6.47 21.13 11.99
C GLY A 187 6.92 22.56 12.30
N GLU A 188 7.25 23.35 11.28
CA GLU A 188 7.55 24.78 11.42
C GLU A 188 6.32 25.58 11.85
N LEU A 189 5.19 25.37 11.17
CA LEU A 189 3.92 26.06 11.43
C LEU A 189 3.39 25.73 12.83
N ALA A 190 3.57 24.50 13.32
CA ALA A 190 3.20 24.14 14.68
C ALA A 190 3.99 24.92 15.75
N GLY A 191 5.28 25.15 15.51
CA GLY A 191 6.08 26.04 16.35
C GLY A 191 5.55 27.47 16.32
N GLN A 192 5.27 28.00 15.13
CA GLN A 192 4.76 29.37 14.96
C GLN A 192 3.38 29.57 15.61
N ILE A 193 2.50 28.55 15.56
CA ILE A 193 1.21 28.56 16.25
C ILE A 193 1.41 28.63 17.77
N THR A 194 2.36 27.84 18.29
CA THR A 194 2.69 27.84 19.73
C THR A 194 3.22 29.20 20.18
N ASP A 195 4.05 29.85 19.36
CA ASP A 195 4.56 31.20 19.62
C ASP A 195 3.44 32.25 19.57
N ALA A 196 2.53 32.16 18.60
CA ALA A 196 1.36 33.04 18.52
C ALA A 196 0.45 32.90 19.75
N VAL A 197 0.23 31.67 20.25
CA VAL A 197 -0.53 31.43 21.49
C VAL A 197 0.18 32.03 22.70
N ARG A 198 1.49 31.83 22.82
CA ARG A 198 2.32 32.41 23.90
C ARG A 198 2.22 33.95 23.92
N ASN A 199 2.23 34.57 22.75
CA ASN A 199 2.15 36.02 22.58
C ASN A 199 0.71 36.58 22.57
N LYS A 200 -0.31 35.71 22.68
CA LYS A 200 -1.74 36.05 22.62
C LYS A 200 -2.18 36.69 21.29
N GLU A 201 -1.56 36.29 20.19
CA GLU A 201 -1.82 36.79 18.84
C GLU A 201 -2.87 35.93 18.11
N SER A 202 -4.15 36.13 18.43
CA SER A 202 -5.25 35.31 17.89
C SER A 202 -5.40 35.38 16.37
N ALA A 203 -5.12 36.54 15.77
CA ALA A 203 -5.16 36.72 14.31
C ALA A 203 -4.05 35.92 13.60
N SER A 204 -2.82 35.96 14.14
CA SER A 204 -1.69 35.17 13.67
C SER A 204 -1.99 33.67 13.81
N HIS A 205 -2.53 33.23 14.95
CA HIS A 205 -2.91 31.83 15.19
C HIS A 205 -3.89 31.32 14.13
N ALA A 206 -4.97 32.07 13.84
CA ALA A 206 -5.94 31.66 12.83
C ALA A 206 -5.33 31.53 11.42
N LEU A 207 -4.47 32.48 11.01
CA LEU A 207 -3.80 32.45 9.71
C LEU A 207 -2.84 31.25 9.60
N LEU A 208 -2.05 31.00 10.64
CA LEU A 208 -1.11 29.88 10.69
C LEU A 208 -1.83 28.53 10.71
N GLY A 209 -2.98 28.44 11.39
CA GLY A 209 -3.84 27.25 11.38
C GLY A 209 -4.40 26.93 9.99
N ALA A 210 -4.73 27.96 9.19
CA ALA A 210 -5.15 27.77 7.80
C ALA A 210 -3.99 27.25 6.94
N GLN A 211 -2.80 27.87 7.04
CA GLN A 211 -1.61 27.40 6.31
C GLN A 211 -1.24 25.96 6.69
N TYR A 212 -1.33 25.62 7.98
CA TYR A 212 -1.09 24.27 8.47
C TYR A 212 -2.08 23.28 7.85
N SER A 213 -3.35 23.67 7.74
CA SER A 213 -4.40 22.84 7.14
C SER A 213 -4.19 22.62 5.64
N ASP A 214 -3.65 23.61 4.92
CA ASP A 214 -3.32 23.49 3.50
C ASP A 214 -2.17 22.50 3.27
N GLU A 215 -1.11 22.58 4.08
CA GLU A 215 0.00 21.61 4.04
C GLU A 215 -0.49 20.20 4.39
N PHE A 216 -1.31 20.08 5.43
CA PHE A 216 -1.91 18.80 5.80
C PHE A 216 -2.77 18.22 4.67
N LYS A 217 -3.56 19.06 4.00
CA LYS A 217 -4.39 18.67 2.85
C LYS A 217 -3.53 18.15 1.69
N ALA A 218 -2.37 18.74 1.43
CA ALA A 218 -1.43 18.27 0.40
C ALA A 218 -0.96 16.83 0.72
N ILE A 219 -0.65 16.54 1.99
CA ILE A 219 -0.25 15.20 2.43
C ILE A 219 -1.38 14.19 2.27
N VAL A 220 -2.57 14.45 2.81
CA VAL A 220 -3.68 13.46 2.78
C VAL A 220 -4.29 13.27 1.39
N THR A 221 -4.17 14.27 0.50
CA THR A 221 -4.58 14.12 -0.91
C THR A 221 -3.67 13.12 -1.63
N LYS A 222 -2.39 13.12 -1.29
CA LYS A 222 -1.39 12.21 -1.86
C LYS A 222 -1.38 10.84 -1.19
N CYS A 223 -1.67 10.81 0.10
CA CYS A 223 -1.76 9.64 0.94
C CYS A 223 -3.21 9.44 1.40
N PRO A 224 -4.14 9.12 0.48
CA PRO A 224 -5.50 8.83 0.89
C PRO A 224 -5.48 7.61 1.81
N ARG A 225 -6.17 7.71 2.97
CA ARG A 225 -6.49 6.51 3.76
C ARG A 225 -7.20 5.53 2.83
N GLN A 226 -6.60 4.36 2.62
CA GLN A 226 -7.22 3.25 1.90
C GLN A 226 -8.13 2.46 2.84
#